data_AF-A0A5R9ALH4-F1
#
_entry.id   AF-A0A5R9ALH4-F1
#
_cell.length_a   1.000
_cell.length_b   1.000
_cell.length_c   1.000
_cell.angle_alpha   90.00
_cell.angle_beta   90.00
_cell.angle_gamma   90.00
#
_symmetry.space_group_name_H-M   'P 1'
#
loop_
_entity.id
_entity.type
_entity.pdbx_description
1 polymer ?
#
loop_
_entity_poly.entity_id
_entity_poly.type
_entity_poly.pdbx_seq_one_letter_code
_entity_poly.pdbx_strand_id
1 'polypeptide(L)'
;MNSSSPSEAALRKAKSRLVHAVAMERSEHWCARLWSRYIRMRDGGSCLNCGSGRQVEAHHIFRKTIYPAGRFELGNGVALCRKCHWFLHEKFNGKPAEGEPLNARGGDDQDEMTFLYGLLVDDAERRGLDQDEFYFISNEMLAFFNRWQGYDRILELSCLSQVRKAHEIWRSMPQEWYRSFADELARALLMAELWREGKA
;
A
#
# COMPACT_ATOMS: atom_id res chain seq x y z
N MET A 1 -4.38 27.49 -8.29
CA MET A 1 -3.08 27.58 -7.60
C MET A 1 -2.10 26.80 -8.43
N ASN A 2 -1.07 27.46 -8.94
CA ASN A 2 -0.13 26.92 -9.91
C ASN A 2 0.96 26.13 -9.17
N SER A 3 0.69 24.89 -8.75
CA SER A 3 1.76 23.95 -8.40
C SER A 3 2.24 23.31 -9.70
N SER A 4 3.33 23.85 -10.25
CA SER A 4 3.99 23.21 -11.39
C SER A 4 4.38 21.80 -10.96
N SER A 5 3.79 20.79 -11.63
CA SER A 5 4.18 19.40 -11.42
C SER A 5 5.70 19.28 -11.63
N PRO A 6 6.45 18.66 -10.70
CA PRO A 6 7.88 18.51 -10.86
C PRO A 6 8.20 17.78 -12.16
N SER A 7 9.27 18.21 -12.84
CA SER A 7 9.74 17.54 -14.04
C SER A 7 10.23 16.13 -13.72
N GLU A 8 10.03 15.19 -14.64
CA GLU A 8 10.56 13.83 -14.51
C GLU A 8 12.07 13.82 -14.25
N ALA A 9 12.82 14.73 -14.89
CA ALA A 9 14.26 14.86 -14.67
C ALA A 9 14.60 15.17 -13.20
N ALA A 10 13.81 16.02 -12.53
CA ALA A 10 13.97 16.30 -11.12
C ALA A 10 13.63 15.08 -10.24
N LEU A 11 12.57 14.35 -10.59
CA LEU A 11 12.19 13.10 -9.91
C LEU A 11 13.30 12.04 -10.04
N ARG A 12 13.79 11.79 -11.26
CA ARG A 12 14.90 10.86 -11.54
C ARG A 12 16.16 11.23 -10.77
N LYS A 13 16.51 12.52 -10.70
CA LYS A 13 17.65 13.01 -9.91
C LYS A 13 17.47 12.75 -8.41
N ALA A 14 16.27 12.99 -7.85
CA ALA A 14 16.02 12.73 -6.44
C ALA A 14 15.98 11.22 -6.12
N LYS A 15 15.37 10.41 -6.99
CA LYS A 15 15.40 8.94 -6.93
C LYS A 15 16.84 8.43 -6.91
N SER A 16 17.66 8.86 -7.85
CA SER A 16 19.09 8.49 -7.93
C SER A 16 19.86 8.83 -6.64
N ARG A 17 19.61 10.01 -6.05
CA ARG A 17 20.23 10.38 -4.77
C ARG A 17 19.82 9.48 -3.61
N LEU A 18 18.54 9.08 -3.55
CA LEU A 18 18.06 8.14 -2.54
C LEU A 18 18.70 6.77 -2.74
N VAL A 19 18.62 6.21 -3.96
CA VAL A 19 19.17 4.90 -4.29
C VAL A 19 20.67 4.84 -3.97
N HIS A 20 21.42 5.87 -4.36
CA HIS A 20 22.84 5.97 -4.04
C HIS A 20 23.09 6.03 -2.52
N ALA A 21 22.30 6.78 -1.75
CA ALA A 21 22.45 6.84 -0.30
C ALA A 21 22.17 5.49 0.38
N VAL A 22 21.16 4.75 -0.11
CA VAL A 22 20.85 3.39 0.38
C VAL A 22 21.98 2.42 0.02
N ALA A 23 22.46 2.46 -1.22
CA ALA A 23 23.57 1.60 -1.68
C ALA A 23 24.90 1.87 -0.94
N MET A 24 25.11 3.10 -0.48
CA MET A 24 26.26 3.50 0.35
C MET A 24 26.02 3.30 1.85
N GLU A 25 24.96 2.60 2.22
CA GLU A 25 24.60 2.27 3.61
C GLU A 25 24.62 3.49 4.54
N ARG A 26 24.14 4.64 4.03
CA ARG A 26 24.00 5.85 4.85
C ARG A 26 23.01 5.61 5.98
N SER A 27 23.11 6.42 7.04
CA SER A 27 22.25 6.28 8.21
C SER A 27 20.77 6.27 7.84
N GLU A 28 19.98 5.48 8.58
CA GLU A 28 18.53 5.37 8.33
C GLU A 28 17.85 6.74 8.34
N HIS A 29 18.26 7.62 9.26
CA HIS A 29 17.77 9.00 9.32
C HIS A 29 18.01 9.78 8.02
N TRP A 30 19.20 9.62 7.42
CA TRP A 30 19.54 10.28 6.16
C TRP A 30 18.70 9.76 4.99
N CYS A 31 18.60 8.43 4.86
CA CYS A 31 17.79 7.79 3.83
C CYS A 31 16.30 8.15 3.97
N ALA A 32 15.77 8.16 5.21
CA ALA A 32 14.40 8.57 5.49
C ALA A 32 14.13 10.03 5.10
N ARG A 33 15.08 10.94 5.32
CA ARG A 33 14.97 12.34 4.86
C ARG A 33 14.91 12.46 3.34
N LEU A 34 15.74 11.70 2.62
CA LEU A 34 15.75 11.69 1.16
C LEU A 34 14.46 11.07 0.59
N TRP A 35 14.02 9.93 1.14
CA TRP A 35 12.77 9.29 0.77
C TRP A 35 11.58 10.20 1.02
N SER A 36 11.47 10.77 2.22
CA SER A 36 10.39 11.69 2.58
C SER A 36 10.35 12.93 1.67
N ARG A 37 11.52 13.45 1.29
CA ARG A 37 11.63 14.54 0.29
C ARG A 37 11.18 14.10 -1.09
N TYR A 38 11.58 12.90 -1.52
CA TYR A 38 11.18 12.35 -2.82
C TYR A 38 9.65 12.21 -2.89
N ILE A 39 9.01 11.59 -1.88
CA ILE A 39 7.55 11.39 -1.85
C ILE A 39 6.80 12.72 -1.95
N ARG A 40 7.14 13.70 -1.10
CA ARG A 40 6.50 15.03 -1.18
C ARG A 40 6.73 15.73 -2.52
N MET A 41 7.92 15.57 -3.11
CA MET A 41 8.19 16.15 -4.41
C MET A 41 7.38 15.44 -5.50
N ARG A 42 7.42 14.11 -5.56
CA ARG A 42 6.63 13.31 -6.51
C ARG A 42 5.18 13.75 -6.47
N ASP A 43 4.60 13.89 -5.29
CA ASP A 43 3.18 14.21 -5.07
C ASP A 43 2.86 15.72 -5.17
N GLY A 44 3.74 16.50 -5.80
CA GLY A 44 3.50 17.91 -6.11
C GLY A 44 3.49 18.85 -4.89
N GLY A 45 4.01 18.40 -3.75
CA GLY A 45 4.00 19.17 -2.50
C GLY A 45 2.63 19.27 -1.84
N SER A 46 1.68 18.42 -2.23
CA SER A 46 0.30 18.43 -1.77
C SER A 46 -0.12 17.07 -1.22
N CYS A 47 -1.11 17.08 -0.33
CA CYS A 47 -1.79 15.88 0.12
C CYS A 47 -2.49 15.21 -1.06
N LEU A 48 -2.22 13.93 -1.35
CA LEU A 48 -2.91 13.23 -2.43
C LEU A 48 -4.38 12.91 -2.11
N ASN A 49 -4.75 12.86 -0.83
CA ASN A 49 -6.15 12.64 -0.43
C ASN A 49 -7.02 13.91 -0.63
N CYS A 50 -6.56 15.07 -0.14
CA CYS A 50 -7.40 16.28 -0.08
C CYS A 50 -6.85 17.49 -0.85
N GLY A 51 -5.70 17.36 -1.50
CA GLY A 51 -5.06 18.43 -2.27
C GLY A 51 -4.39 19.54 -1.44
N SER A 52 -4.47 19.49 -0.10
CA SER A 52 -3.89 20.53 0.75
C SER A 52 -2.36 20.55 0.70
N GLY A 53 -1.76 21.72 0.47
CA GLY A 53 -0.31 21.95 0.57
C GLY A 53 0.18 22.31 1.98
N ARG A 54 -0.68 22.26 3.01
CA ARG A 54 -0.31 22.65 4.38
C ARG A 54 0.22 21.47 5.18
N GLN A 55 1.41 21.63 5.77
CA GLN A 55 2.03 20.64 6.67
C GLN A 55 2.01 19.23 6.04
N VAL A 56 2.51 19.14 4.81
CA VAL A 56 2.55 17.88 4.06
C VAL A 56 3.74 17.06 4.51
N GLU A 57 3.49 15.79 4.80
CA GLU A 57 4.43 14.81 5.32
C GLU A 57 4.34 13.53 4.49
N ALA A 58 5.42 12.76 4.46
CA ALA A 58 5.39 11.45 3.83
C ALA A 58 4.89 10.41 4.84
N HIS A 59 3.86 9.69 4.46
CA HIS A 59 3.29 8.57 5.20
C HIS A 59 3.70 7.26 4.53
N HIS A 60 3.99 6.22 5.31
CA HIS A 60 4.25 4.89 4.75
C HIS A 60 2.91 4.18 4.56
N ILE A 61 2.63 3.68 3.37
CA ILE A 61 1.38 2.94 3.11
C ILE A 61 1.40 1.59 3.84
N PHE A 62 2.49 0.85 3.67
CA PHE A 62 2.75 -0.38 4.41
C PHE A 62 3.82 -0.17 5.47
N ARG A 63 3.57 -0.71 6.68
CA ARG A 63 4.42 -0.45 7.85
C ARG A 63 5.84 -0.95 7.65
N LYS A 64 6.80 -0.03 7.78
CA LYS A 64 8.24 -0.35 7.79
C LYS A 64 8.69 -1.24 8.96
N THR A 65 7.89 -1.35 10.02
CA THR A 65 8.16 -2.25 11.16
C THR A 65 7.77 -3.70 10.86
N ILE A 66 6.84 -3.91 9.93
CA ILE A 66 6.41 -5.23 9.48
C ILE A 66 7.28 -5.70 8.30
N TYR A 67 7.53 -4.83 7.32
CA TYR A 67 8.40 -5.13 6.19
C TYR A 67 9.51 -4.08 6.02
N PRO A 68 10.61 -4.19 6.80
CA PRO A 68 11.68 -3.19 6.78
C PRO A 68 12.43 -3.10 5.44
N ALA A 69 12.41 -4.14 4.62
CA ALA A 69 13.07 -4.13 3.31
C ALA A 69 12.41 -3.11 2.35
N GLY A 70 11.09 -2.97 2.39
CA GLY A 70 10.33 -2.04 1.54
C GLY A 70 10.23 -0.61 2.06
N ARG A 71 10.92 -0.25 3.16
CA ARG A 71 10.72 1.04 3.85
C ARG A 71 11.05 2.27 3.00
N PHE A 72 11.94 2.12 2.01
CA PHE A 72 12.34 3.20 1.10
C PHE A 72 11.84 2.99 -0.34
N GLU A 73 10.99 2.00 -0.58
CA GLU A 73 10.34 1.86 -1.88
C GLU A 73 9.43 3.05 -2.14
N LEU A 74 9.41 3.49 -3.40
CA LEU A 74 8.79 4.75 -3.77
C LEU A 74 7.26 4.62 -3.71
N GLY A 75 6.73 3.48 -4.14
CA GLY A 75 5.32 3.12 -4.02
C GLY A 75 4.87 2.81 -2.59
N ASN A 76 5.80 2.65 -1.63
CA ASN A 76 5.44 2.50 -0.22
C ASN A 76 5.26 3.84 0.52
N GLY A 77 5.21 4.95 -0.21
CA GLY A 77 5.05 6.29 0.36
C GLY A 77 3.97 7.11 -0.32
N VAL A 78 3.24 7.89 0.47
CA VAL A 78 2.21 8.84 0.02
C VAL A 78 2.35 10.16 0.78
N ALA A 79 2.22 11.30 0.10
CA ALA A 79 2.23 12.60 0.73
C ALA A 79 0.83 12.95 1.26
N LEU A 80 0.75 13.24 2.56
CA LEU A 80 -0.50 13.59 3.25
C LEU A 80 -0.30 14.86 4.08
N CYS A 81 -1.34 15.69 4.19
CA CYS A 81 -1.33 16.79 5.17
C CYS A 81 -1.49 16.23 6.58
N ARG A 82 -1.01 16.97 7.59
CA ARG A 82 -1.11 16.55 9.01
C ARG A 82 -2.49 16.03 9.43
N LYS A 83 -3.57 16.65 8.92
CA LYS A 83 -4.96 16.21 9.21
C LYS A 83 -5.23 14.81 8.65
N CYS A 84 -5.02 14.61 7.35
CA CYS A 84 -5.22 13.29 6.71
C CYS A 84 -4.25 12.24 7.28
N HIS A 85 -3.01 12.64 7.59
CA HIS A 85 -2.01 11.78 8.18
C HIS A 85 -2.42 11.28 9.58
N TRP A 86 -2.96 12.17 10.40
CA TRP A 86 -3.41 11.83 11.75
C TRP A 86 -4.60 10.85 11.75
N PHE A 87 -5.57 11.01 10.85
CA PHE A 87 -6.72 10.10 10.76
C PHE A 87 -6.32 8.64 10.50
N LEU A 88 -5.28 8.40 9.70
CA LEU A 88 -4.75 7.05 9.47
C LEU A 88 -4.03 6.48 10.69
N HIS A 89 -3.54 7.35 11.59
CA HIS A 89 -2.81 6.97 12.78
C HIS A 89 -3.67 6.93 14.06
N GLU A 90 -4.98 7.19 13.96
CA GLU A 90 -5.88 7.27 15.11
C GLU A 90 -6.11 5.91 15.79
N LYS A 91 -6.01 4.79 15.04
CA LYS A 91 -6.32 3.45 15.54
C LYS A 91 -5.18 2.80 16.34
N PHE A 92 -4.04 2.49 15.72
CA PHE A 92 -2.89 1.83 16.39
C PHE A 92 -1.59 1.99 15.61
N ASN A 93 -0.47 2.33 16.27
CA ASN A 93 0.83 2.60 15.62
C ASN A 93 1.98 1.67 16.08
N GLY A 94 1.64 0.59 16.80
CA GLY A 94 2.63 -0.38 17.29
C GLY A 94 2.98 -1.47 16.27
N LYS A 95 3.89 -2.36 16.67
CA LYS A 95 4.13 -3.63 15.98
C LYS A 95 3.05 -4.63 16.45
N PRO A 96 2.35 -5.34 15.53
CA PRO A 96 1.49 -6.45 15.91
C PRO A 96 2.27 -7.55 16.65
N ALA A 97 1.59 -8.30 17.52
CA ALA A 97 2.15 -9.52 18.09
C ALA A 97 2.35 -10.58 16.99
N GLU A 98 3.26 -11.53 17.22
CA GLU A 98 3.48 -12.63 16.28
C GLU A 98 2.22 -13.50 16.17
N GLY A 99 1.77 -13.77 14.94
CA GLY A 99 0.53 -14.53 14.68
C GLY A 99 -0.77 -13.76 14.92
N GLU A 100 -0.72 -12.46 15.21
CA GLU A 100 -1.90 -11.62 15.37
C GLU A 100 -2.61 -11.39 14.01
N PRO A 101 -3.94 -11.59 13.91
CA PRO A 101 -4.69 -11.37 12.67
C PRO A 101 -4.56 -9.95 12.13
N LEU A 102 -4.73 -9.79 10.81
CA LEU A 102 -4.74 -8.48 10.16
C LEU A 102 -5.74 -7.54 10.86
N ASN A 103 -5.30 -6.32 11.17
CA ASN A 103 -6.10 -5.29 11.80
C ASN A 103 -6.67 -5.63 13.21
N ALA A 104 -6.19 -6.69 13.88
CA ALA A 104 -6.75 -7.11 15.18
C ALA A 104 -6.79 -6.01 16.24
N ARG A 105 -5.87 -5.03 16.15
CA ARG A 105 -5.78 -3.87 17.05
C ARG A 105 -5.98 -2.54 16.34
N GLY A 106 -6.44 -2.56 15.09
CA GLY A 106 -6.49 -1.38 14.24
C GLY A 106 -5.16 -1.08 13.53
N GLY A 107 -5.20 -0.19 12.53
CA GLY A 107 -4.02 0.42 11.92
C GLY A 107 -3.33 -0.39 10.81
N ASP A 108 -3.65 -1.67 10.64
CA ASP A 108 -3.28 -2.45 9.45
C ASP A 108 -4.56 -2.73 8.67
N ASP A 109 -5.26 -1.65 8.32
CA ASP A 109 -6.57 -1.69 7.70
C ASP A 109 -6.42 -1.88 6.18
N GLN A 110 -6.96 -2.99 5.70
CA GLN A 110 -6.92 -3.35 4.29
C GLN A 110 -7.55 -2.29 3.38
N ASP A 111 -8.64 -1.66 3.84
CA ASP A 111 -9.32 -0.63 3.08
C ASP A 111 -8.49 0.65 3.02
N GLU A 112 -7.77 0.97 4.10
CA GLU A 112 -6.82 2.09 4.12
C GLU A 112 -5.67 1.84 3.12
N MET A 113 -5.06 0.66 3.11
CA MET A 113 -4.00 0.32 2.16
C MET A 113 -4.50 0.37 0.71
N THR A 114 -5.68 -0.23 0.44
CA THR A 114 -6.33 -0.18 -0.87
C THR A 114 -6.54 1.27 -1.31
N PHE A 115 -7.14 2.08 -0.46
CA PHE A 115 -7.39 3.49 -0.75
C PHE A 115 -6.10 4.25 -1.06
N LEU A 116 -5.05 4.09 -0.25
CA LEU A 116 -3.78 4.80 -0.45
C LEU A 116 -3.04 4.37 -1.72
N TYR A 117 -3.03 3.07 -2.05
CA TYR A 117 -2.49 2.61 -3.34
C TYR A 117 -3.32 3.14 -4.52
N GLY A 118 -4.65 3.22 -4.37
CA GLY A 118 -5.53 3.87 -5.34
C GLY A 118 -5.16 5.32 -5.59
N LEU A 119 -4.89 6.11 -4.54
CA LEU A 119 -4.43 7.50 -4.69
C LEU A 119 -3.13 7.61 -5.49
N LEU A 120 -2.20 6.66 -5.33
CA LEU A 120 -0.95 6.65 -6.10
C LEU A 120 -1.20 6.36 -7.58
N VAL A 121 -2.06 5.39 -7.89
CA VAL A 121 -2.46 5.05 -9.26
C VAL A 121 -3.14 6.24 -9.92
N ASP A 122 -4.10 6.87 -9.24
CA ASP A 122 -4.84 8.03 -9.75
C ASP A 122 -3.93 9.25 -9.98
N ASP A 123 -2.96 9.51 -9.09
CA ASP A 123 -2.00 10.60 -9.28
C ASP A 123 -1.06 10.34 -10.48
N ALA A 124 -0.59 9.10 -10.65
CA ALA A 124 0.26 8.73 -11.76
C ALA A 124 -0.47 8.90 -13.10
N GLU A 125 -1.70 8.40 -13.21
CA GLU A 125 -2.52 8.49 -14.43
C GLU A 125 -2.88 9.93 -14.76
N ARG A 126 -3.35 10.70 -13.77
CA ARG A 126 -3.70 12.12 -13.93
C ARG A 126 -2.53 12.96 -14.43
N ARG A 127 -1.30 12.58 -14.11
CA ARG A 127 -0.09 13.34 -14.45
C ARG A 127 0.75 12.71 -15.55
N GLY A 128 0.32 11.57 -16.10
CA GLY A 128 1.06 10.81 -17.10
C GLY A 128 2.44 10.36 -16.63
N LEU A 129 2.61 10.08 -15.33
CA LEU A 129 3.87 9.61 -14.77
C LEU A 129 3.98 8.09 -14.92
N ASP A 130 5.18 7.64 -15.29
CA ASP A 130 5.51 6.21 -15.32
C ASP A 130 5.39 5.60 -13.90
N GLN A 131 4.47 4.64 -13.77
CA GLN A 131 4.10 4.02 -12.50
C GLN A 131 5.23 3.16 -11.93
N ASP A 132 5.95 2.41 -12.77
CA ASP A 132 7.03 1.53 -12.33
C ASP A 132 8.33 2.31 -12.08
N GLU A 133 8.51 3.46 -12.73
CA GLU A 133 9.63 4.36 -12.50
C GLU A 133 9.47 5.15 -11.18
N PHE A 134 8.31 5.79 -10.97
CA PHE A 134 8.14 6.81 -9.93
C PHE A 134 7.35 6.35 -8.70
N TYR A 135 6.61 5.25 -8.82
CA TYR A 135 5.84 4.60 -7.75
C TYR A 135 6.31 3.16 -7.55
N PHE A 136 7.59 2.91 -7.85
CA PHE A 136 8.22 1.59 -7.77
C PHE A 136 7.90 0.86 -6.45
N ILE A 137 7.39 -0.36 -6.59
CA ILE A 137 7.25 -1.38 -5.56
C ILE A 137 8.01 -2.61 -6.08
N SER A 138 8.73 -3.34 -5.25
CA SER A 138 9.45 -4.53 -5.69
C SER A 138 8.55 -5.76 -5.82
N ASN A 139 8.96 -6.74 -6.64
CA ASN A 139 8.29 -8.05 -6.70
C ASN A 139 8.32 -8.75 -5.33
N GLU A 140 9.38 -8.56 -4.55
CA GLU A 140 9.54 -9.11 -3.21
C GLU A 140 8.49 -8.54 -2.25
N MET A 141 8.21 -7.24 -2.33
CA MET A 141 7.16 -6.58 -1.54
C MET A 141 5.77 -7.03 -1.98
N LEU A 142 5.50 -7.16 -3.28
CA LEU A 142 4.22 -7.69 -3.79
C LEU A 142 3.99 -9.16 -3.39
N ALA A 143 5.05 -9.98 -3.44
CA ALA A 143 4.99 -11.36 -2.97
C ALA A 143 4.75 -11.43 -1.46
N PHE A 144 5.33 -10.48 -0.71
CA PHE A 144 5.06 -10.34 0.72
C PHE A 144 3.59 -9.99 0.99
N PHE A 145 2.99 -9.03 0.27
CA PHE A 145 1.58 -8.67 0.42
C PHE A 145 0.63 -9.85 0.18
N ASN A 146 0.86 -10.63 -0.88
CA ASN A 146 0.05 -11.82 -1.17
C ASN A 146 0.12 -12.84 -0.03
N ARG A 147 1.34 -13.18 0.42
CA ARG A 147 1.52 -14.11 1.55
C ARG A 147 0.89 -13.57 2.83
N TRP A 148 0.98 -12.26 3.06
CA TRP A 148 0.39 -11.61 4.22
C TRP A 148 -1.14 -11.76 4.26
N GLN A 149 -1.81 -11.82 3.10
CA GLN A 149 -3.24 -12.10 3.00
C GLN A 149 -3.60 -13.60 2.95
N GLY A 150 -2.61 -14.48 3.09
CA GLY A 150 -2.76 -15.93 3.05
C GLY A 150 -2.62 -16.56 1.66
N TYR A 151 -2.40 -15.79 0.59
CA TYR A 151 -2.30 -16.33 -0.76
C TYR A 151 -0.90 -16.93 -1.05
N ASP A 152 -0.86 -18.20 -1.48
CA ASP A 152 0.38 -18.92 -1.83
C ASP A 152 0.97 -18.54 -3.19
N ARG A 153 0.15 -17.96 -4.08
CA ARG A 153 0.56 -17.53 -5.42
C ARG A 153 0.04 -16.11 -5.68
N ILE A 154 0.90 -15.30 -6.31
CA ILE A 154 0.49 -14.00 -6.84
C ILE A 154 -0.55 -14.27 -7.93
N LEU A 155 -1.72 -13.62 -7.85
CA LEU A 155 -2.68 -13.56 -8.95
C LEU A 155 -1.92 -13.16 -10.23
N GLU A 156 -2.18 -13.82 -11.37
CA GLU A 156 -1.54 -13.47 -12.64
C GLU A 156 -1.96 -12.06 -13.10
N LEU A 157 -1.29 -11.04 -12.56
CA LEU A 157 -1.51 -9.62 -12.83
C LEU A 157 -0.43 -9.09 -13.77
N SER A 158 0.10 -9.93 -14.66
CA SER A 158 1.35 -9.66 -15.41
C SER A 158 1.34 -8.38 -16.23
N CYS A 159 0.16 -7.94 -16.71
CA CYS A 159 -0.02 -6.72 -17.49
C CYS A 159 -0.13 -5.42 -16.68
N LEU A 160 -0.18 -5.50 -15.34
CA LEU A 160 -0.33 -4.33 -14.47
C LEU A 160 1.03 -3.82 -13.97
N SER A 161 1.13 -2.50 -13.79
CA SER A 161 2.24 -1.89 -13.05
C SER A 161 2.31 -2.42 -11.62
N GLN A 162 3.46 -2.29 -10.97
CA GLN A 162 3.65 -2.81 -9.62
C GLN A 162 2.78 -2.10 -8.58
N VAL A 163 2.57 -0.79 -8.70
CA VAL A 163 1.66 -0.05 -7.81
C VAL A 163 0.20 -0.44 -8.01
N ARG A 164 -0.22 -0.73 -9.24
CA ARG A 164 -1.57 -1.23 -9.52
C ARG A 164 -1.76 -2.66 -9.03
N LYS A 165 -0.73 -3.51 -9.12
CA LYS A 165 -0.74 -4.84 -8.47
C LYS A 165 -0.95 -4.71 -6.96
N ALA A 166 -0.25 -3.79 -6.30
CA ALA A 166 -0.46 -3.56 -4.86
C ALA A 166 -1.90 -3.14 -4.55
N HIS A 167 -2.48 -2.24 -5.34
CA HIS A 167 -3.91 -1.87 -5.23
C HIS A 167 -4.83 -3.10 -5.33
N GLU A 168 -4.68 -3.93 -6.36
CA GLU A 168 -5.54 -5.11 -6.56
C GLU A 168 -5.35 -6.19 -5.49
N ILE A 169 -4.12 -6.37 -4.99
CA ILE A 169 -3.84 -7.28 -3.88
C ILE A 169 -4.61 -6.82 -2.66
N TRP A 170 -4.48 -5.56 -2.23
CA TRP A 170 -5.17 -5.07 -1.05
C TRP A 170 -6.69 -4.94 -1.23
N ARG A 171 -7.17 -4.76 -2.46
CA ARG A 171 -8.61 -4.77 -2.76
C ARG A 171 -9.25 -6.16 -2.59
N SER A 172 -8.47 -7.23 -2.73
CA SER A 172 -8.96 -8.62 -2.66
C SER A 172 -9.21 -9.02 -1.20
N MET A 173 -10.32 -9.70 -0.89
CA MET A 173 -10.57 -10.18 0.48
C MET A 173 -9.48 -11.17 0.92
N PRO A 174 -9.14 -11.28 2.22
CA PRO A 174 -8.19 -12.28 2.71
C PRO A 174 -8.63 -13.70 2.38
N GLN A 175 -7.69 -14.61 2.13
CA GLN A 175 -8.01 -15.97 1.70
C GLN A 175 -8.87 -16.74 2.72
N GLU A 176 -8.63 -16.52 4.02
CA GLU A 176 -9.42 -17.12 5.10
C GLU A 176 -10.90 -16.73 5.04
N TRP A 177 -11.22 -15.51 4.60
CA TRP A 177 -12.61 -15.08 4.43
C TRP A 177 -13.33 -15.91 3.38
N TYR A 178 -12.69 -16.13 2.22
CA TYR A 178 -13.27 -16.98 1.16
C TYR A 178 -13.43 -18.43 1.61
N ARG A 179 -12.46 -18.97 2.38
CA ARG A 179 -12.56 -20.31 2.96
C ARG A 179 -13.75 -20.42 3.93
N SER A 180 -13.87 -19.47 4.87
CA SER A 180 -14.98 -19.44 5.83
C SER A 180 -16.33 -19.32 5.13
N PHE A 181 -16.44 -18.42 4.15
CA PHE A 181 -17.68 -18.24 3.38
C PHE A 181 -18.05 -19.49 2.57
N ALA A 182 -17.07 -20.14 1.94
CA ALA A 182 -17.31 -21.39 1.20
C ALA A 182 -17.78 -22.52 2.13
N ASP A 183 -17.18 -22.65 3.32
CA ASP A 183 -17.59 -23.64 4.33
C ASP A 183 -19.01 -23.37 4.85
N GLU A 184 -19.35 -22.11 5.13
CA GLU A 184 -20.71 -21.70 5.52
C GLU A 184 -21.74 -22.00 4.43
N LEU A 185 -21.41 -21.66 3.17
CA LEU A 185 -22.27 -21.94 2.02
C LEU A 185 -22.46 -23.45 1.83
N ALA A 186 -21.40 -24.24 1.94
CA ALA A 186 -21.46 -25.70 1.85
C ALA A 186 -22.36 -26.29 2.95
N ARG A 187 -22.23 -25.82 4.20
CA ARG A 187 -23.12 -26.21 5.31
C ARG A 187 -24.57 -25.84 5.02
N ALA A 188 -24.84 -24.64 4.53
CA ALA A 188 -26.19 -24.19 4.23
C ALA A 188 -26.82 -25.02 3.10
N LEU A 189 -26.07 -25.34 2.05
CA LEU A 189 -26.52 -26.19 0.95
C LEU A 189 -26.82 -27.62 1.41
N LEU A 190 -25.95 -28.21 2.24
CA LEU A 190 -26.16 -29.54 2.82
C LEU A 190 -27.43 -29.57 3.68
N MET A 191 -27.65 -28.56 4.53
CA MET A 191 -28.85 -28.47 5.36
C MET A 191 -30.13 -28.30 4.52
N ALA A 192 -30.06 -27.57 3.41
CA ALA A 192 -31.18 -27.41 2.48
C ALA A 192 -31.49 -28.71 1.70
N GLU A 193 -30.48 -29.55 1.44
CA GLU A 193 -30.66 -30.88 0.85
C GLU A 193 -31.29 -31.86 1.83
N LEU A 194 -30.75 -31.96 3.05
CA LEU A 194 -31.32 -32.79 4.13
C LEU A 194 -32.78 -32.40 4.46
N TRP A 195 -33.09 -31.11 4.44
CA TRP A 195 -34.47 -30.64 4.65
C TRP A 195 -35.43 -31.00 3.51
N ARG A 196 -34.93 -31.09 2.27
CA ARG A 196 -35.72 -31.55 1.12
C ARG A 196 -35.95 -33.06 1.18
N GLU A 197 -34.93 -33.83 1.53
CA GLU A 197 -35.02 -35.29 1.69
C GLU A 197 -35.89 -35.70 2.89
N GLY A 198 -35.83 -34.97 4.00
CA GLY A 198 -36.69 -35.22 5.17
C GLY A 198 -38.15 -34.76 5.01
N LYS A 199 -38.48 -34.11 3.89
CA LYS A 199 -39.85 -33.72 3.50
C LYS A 199 -40.41 -34.56 2.35
N ALA A 200 -39.64 -35.52 1.83
CA ALA A 200 -40.05 -36.48 0.81
C ALA A 200 -40.66 -37.74 1.41
#